data_AF-A0A955QJN9-F1
#
_entry.id   AF-A0A955QJN9-F1
#
_cell.length_a   1.000
_cell.length_b   1.000
_cell.length_c   1.000
_cell.angle_alpha   90.00
_cell.angle_beta   90.00
_cell.angle_gamma   90.00
#
_symmetry.space_group_name_H-M   'P 1'
#
loop_
_entity.id
_entity.type
_entity.pdbx_description
1 polymer ?
#
loop_
_entity_poly.entity_id
_entity_poly.type
_entity_poly.pdbx_seq_one_letter_code
_entity_poly.pdbx_strand_id
1 'polypeptide(L)'
;MSKPEDQYKERDEQIHEELRASGLAFIRTLLTFPDTKEATKLVKEHAANDFDKAYAGEMEALTLDCGELDERASHTGEHLKEKEKQERNTKSYVKVSEVRGTGEHKKIPYADWDLKDQIVFPFSIALMVLVLGAGSANVYSAIMAQAEPIFLENHSLAWFLSFLLPAGSAAIHFLGDLLESDRSRHRYMLTILGLTAMALLAWTVLFAMNFQIGAVEIDFEALGEESDSTATIFTFVQLLAEMLCGSSLSLVAAHVHGRYSGESTMRNPESDELEREIKVRKALHEAVHEPRKGLWGRRIQIPAMREVHISEQVALYLAMRRRFDDSSPL
;
A
#
# COMPACT_ATOMS: atom_id res chain seq x y z
N MET A 1 35.71 -9.14 14.28
CA MET A 1 35.82 -8.40 13.00
C MET A 1 37.25 -7.90 12.90
N SER A 2 38.07 -8.50 12.03
CA SER A 2 39.40 -7.96 11.73
C SER A 2 39.23 -6.59 11.08
N LYS A 3 40.07 -5.62 11.45
CA LYS A 3 40.13 -4.36 10.68
C LYS A 3 40.53 -4.73 9.25
N PRO A 4 39.88 -4.16 8.21
CA PRO A 4 40.33 -4.35 6.84
C PRO A 4 41.80 -3.92 6.77
N GLU A 5 42.66 -4.80 6.25
CA GLU A 5 44.08 -4.49 6.01
C GLU A 5 44.15 -3.29 5.08
N ASP A 6 44.88 -2.27 5.51
CA ASP A 6 45.12 -1.07 4.71
C ASP A 6 46.04 -1.44 3.54
N GLN A 7 45.46 -1.59 2.35
CA GLN A 7 46.15 -2.02 1.14
C GLN A 7 47.28 -1.06 0.72
N TYR A 8 47.30 0.16 1.26
CA TYR A 8 48.30 1.16 0.93
C TYR A 8 49.50 1.14 1.88
N LYS A 9 49.40 0.45 3.01
CA LYS A 9 50.37 0.56 4.10
C LYS A 9 51.81 0.23 3.69
N GLU A 10 52.02 -0.87 2.99
CA GLU A 10 53.36 -1.32 2.58
C GLU A 10 53.99 -0.36 1.54
N ARG A 11 53.17 0.14 0.60
CA ARG A 11 53.61 1.13 -0.40
C ARG A 11 53.92 2.48 0.25
N ASP A 12 53.08 2.93 1.19
CA ASP A 12 53.28 4.19 1.90
C ASP A 12 54.54 4.16 2.75
N GLU A 13 54.84 3.03 3.39
CA GLU A 13 56.09 2.82 4.13
C GLU A 13 57.31 2.92 3.21
N GLN A 14 57.28 2.28 2.04
CA GLN A 14 58.37 2.37 1.05
C GLN A 14 58.58 3.80 0.55
N ILE A 15 57.50 4.50 0.18
CA ILE A 15 57.57 5.89 -0.28
C ILE A 15 58.08 6.81 0.85
N HIS A 16 57.66 6.59 2.09
CA HIS A 16 58.12 7.38 3.24
C HIS A 16 59.63 7.21 3.47
N GLU A 17 60.16 6.00 3.33
CA GLU A 17 61.60 5.73 3.41
C GLU A 17 62.39 6.47 2.32
N GLU A 18 61.90 6.43 1.07
CA GLU A 18 62.51 7.14 -0.06
C GLU A 18 62.50 8.67 0.15
N LEU A 19 61.35 9.22 0.55
CA LEU A 19 61.20 10.65 0.85
C LEU A 19 62.10 11.07 2.01
N ARG A 20 62.25 10.24 3.03
CA ARG A 20 63.14 10.51 4.17
C ARG A 20 64.61 10.53 3.74
N ALA A 21 65.01 9.61 2.87
CA ALA A 21 66.37 9.58 2.33
C ALA A 21 66.67 10.82 1.47
N SER A 22 65.74 11.22 0.60
CA SER A 22 65.83 12.46 -0.20
C SER A 22 65.95 13.70 0.69
N GLY A 23 65.04 13.84 1.66
CA GLY A 23 65.02 14.97 2.59
C GLY A 23 66.31 15.09 3.41
N LEU A 24 66.87 13.96 3.88
CA LEU A 24 68.16 13.95 4.58
C LEU A 24 69.32 14.45 3.71
N ALA A 25 69.36 14.06 2.44
CA ALA A 25 70.39 14.51 1.50
C ALA A 25 70.31 16.03 1.28
N PHE A 26 69.09 16.56 1.12
CA PHE A 26 68.84 18.00 0.96
C PHE A 26 69.12 18.79 2.24
N ILE A 27 68.70 18.31 3.41
CA ILE A 27 68.96 18.96 4.69
C ILE A 27 70.45 19.14 4.95
N ARG A 28 71.28 18.13 4.61
CA ARG A 28 72.74 18.20 4.80
C ARG A 28 73.39 19.35 4.03
N THR A 29 72.89 19.69 2.84
CA THR A 29 73.45 20.82 2.05
C THR A 29 73.04 22.18 2.63
N LEU A 30 71.93 22.25 3.36
CA LEU A 30 71.43 23.46 3.99
C LEU A 30 71.99 23.71 5.40
N LEU A 31 72.73 22.77 5.99
CA LEU A 31 73.31 22.94 7.32
C LEU A 31 74.32 24.09 7.40
N THR A 32 74.94 24.49 6.30
CA THR A 32 75.87 25.63 6.24
C THR A 32 75.21 26.94 5.81
N PHE A 33 73.89 26.96 5.60
CA PHE A 33 73.17 28.15 5.13
C PHE A 33 73.12 29.24 6.22
N PRO A 34 73.31 30.54 5.92
CA PRO A 34 73.42 31.59 6.94
C PRO A 34 72.08 31.94 7.60
N ASP A 35 71.01 32.04 6.82
CA ASP A 35 69.68 32.39 7.31
C ASP A 35 68.86 31.13 7.62
N THR A 36 68.59 30.92 8.91
CA THR A 36 67.82 29.77 9.40
C THR A 36 66.34 29.84 9.02
N LYS A 37 65.74 31.03 8.90
CA LYS A 37 64.34 31.19 8.50
C LYS A 37 64.16 30.85 7.04
N GLU A 38 65.07 31.33 6.19
CA GLU A 38 65.06 31.06 4.76
C GLU A 38 65.35 29.58 4.48
N ALA A 39 66.34 28.98 5.15
CA ALA A 39 66.62 27.55 5.04
C ALA A 39 65.43 26.67 5.47
N THR A 40 64.72 27.04 6.55
CA THR A 40 63.51 26.33 6.97
C THR A 40 62.41 26.41 5.92
N LYS A 41 62.26 27.56 5.24
CA LYS A 41 61.30 27.71 4.13
C LYS A 41 61.68 26.81 2.96
N LEU A 42 62.95 26.76 2.58
CA LEU A 42 63.43 25.87 1.52
C LEU A 42 63.23 24.39 1.84
N VAL A 43 63.46 23.96 3.09
CA VAL A 43 63.17 22.59 3.54
C VAL A 43 61.67 22.28 3.41
N LYS A 44 60.79 23.21 3.82
CA LYS A 44 59.34 23.04 3.65
C LYS A 44 58.94 22.89 2.19
N GLU A 45 59.43 23.76 1.32
CA GLU A 45 59.12 23.75 -0.11
C GLU A 45 59.67 22.49 -0.79
N HIS A 46 60.87 22.05 -0.44
CA HIS A 46 61.45 20.83 -0.97
C HIS A 46 60.67 19.58 -0.51
N ALA A 47 60.38 19.46 0.78
CA ALA A 47 59.60 18.35 1.33
C ALA A 47 58.19 18.27 0.73
N ALA A 48 57.55 19.44 0.53
CA ALA A 48 56.28 19.55 -0.18
C ALA A 48 56.39 19.04 -1.62
N ASN A 49 57.35 19.54 -2.39
CA ASN A 49 57.52 19.19 -3.80
C ASN A 49 57.91 17.72 -4.02
N ASP A 50 58.76 17.15 -3.16
CA ASP A 50 59.14 15.74 -3.25
C ASP A 50 57.96 14.82 -2.91
N PHE A 51 57.18 15.17 -1.88
CA PHE A 51 55.94 14.45 -1.56
C PHE A 51 54.94 14.54 -2.72
N ASP A 52 54.70 15.74 -3.24
CA ASP A 52 53.76 15.98 -4.34
C ASP A 52 54.18 15.19 -5.60
N LYS A 53 55.48 15.05 -5.89
CA LYS A 53 55.99 14.20 -6.99
C LYS A 53 55.74 12.71 -6.73
N ALA A 54 56.01 12.23 -5.53
CA ALA A 54 55.87 10.81 -5.19
C ALA A 54 54.40 10.34 -5.26
N TYR A 55 53.46 11.21 -4.88
CA TYR A 55 52.03 10.91 -4.87
C TYR A 55 51.24 11.50 -6.05
N ALA A 56 51.88 12.19 -7.01
CA ALA A 56 51.21 12.87 -8.13
C ALA A 56 50.26 11.94 -8.90
N GLY A 57 50.77 10.78 -9.33
CA GLY A 57 49.96 9.82 -10.11
C GLY A 57 48.81 9.22 -9.33
N GLU A 58 48.98 9.00 -8.02
CA GLU A 58 47.90 8.50 -7.15
C GLU A 58 46.84 9.57 -6.91
N MET A 59 47.25 10.82 -6.67
CA MET A 59 46.31 11.93 -6.48
C MET A 59 45.47 12.20 -7.73
N GLU A 60 46.06 12.09 -8.92
CA GLU A 60 45.35 12.21 -10.19
C GLU A 60 44.37 11.04 -10.38
N ALA A 61 44.82 9.80 -10.17
CA ALA A 61 43.98 8.61 -10.25
C ALA A 61 42.80 8.68 -9.27
N LEU A 62 43.05 9.01 -8.00
CA LEU A 62 42.00 9.17 -6.99
C LEU A 62 41.02 10.27 -7.35
N THR A 63 41.46 11.35 -7.99
CA THR A 63 40.57 12.44 -8.39
C THR A 63 39.63 12.00 -9.51
N LEU A 64 40.14 11.27 -10.50
CA LEU A 64 39.35 10.69 -11.58
C LEU A 64 38.38 9.63 -11.05
N ASP A 65 38.86 8.67 -10.26
CA ASP A 65 38.06 7.57 -9.71
C ASP A 65 36.96 8.08 -8.77
N CYS A 66 37.27 9.06 -7.91
CA CYS A 66 36.25 9.71 -7.08
C CYS A 66 35.18 10.39 -7.94
N GLY A 67 35.59 11.06 -9.03
CA GLY A 67 34.68 11.72 -9.96
C GLY A 67 33.72 10.73 -10.63
N GLU A 68 34.25 9.64 -11.18
CA GLU A 68 33.43 8.60 -11.80
C GLU A 68 32.44 7.96 -10.81
N LEU A 69 32.89 7.69 -9.58
CA LEU A 69 32.03 7.10 -8.56
C LEU A 69 30.99 8.09 -8.03
N ASP A 70 31.30 9.38 -7.95
CA ASP A 70 30.33 10.41 -7.60
C ASP A 70 29.23 10.51 -8.67
N GLU A 71 29.59 10.47 -9.95
CA GLU A 71 28.62 10.45 -11.06
C GLU A 71 27.73 9.20 -11.01
N ARG A 72 28.32 8.01 -10.85
CA ARG A 72 27.57 6.75 -10.73
C ARG A 72 26.68 6.74 -9.48
N ALA A 73 27.16 7.25 -8.35
CA ALA A 73 26.38 7.34 -7.12
C ALA A 73 25.21 8.32 -7.27
N SER A 74 25.40 9.45 -7.96
CA SER A 74 24.34 10.41 -8.26
C SER A 74 23.27 9.77 -9.15
N HIS A 75 23.68 9.18 -10.27
CA HIS A 75 22.77 8.55 -11.23
C HIS A 75 21.94 7.41 -10.60
N THR A 76 22.60 6.52 -9.84
CA THR A 76 21.90 5.45 -9.13
C THR A 76 20.97 5.98 -8.04
N GLY A 77 21.37 7.05 -7.33
CA GLY A 77 20.57 7.71 -6.32
C GLY A 77 19.33 8.40 -6.87
N GLU A 78 19.43 9.06 -8.03
CA GLU A 78 18.30 9.69 -8.72
C GLU A 78 17.25 8.65 -9.14
N HIS A 79 17.68 7.57 -9.79
CA HIS A 79 16.79 6.49 -10.17
C HIS A 79 16.13 5.80 -8.97
N LEU A 80 16.85 5.62 -7.86
CA LEU A 80 16.27 5.06 -6.65
C LEU A 80 15.17 5.98 -6.11
N LYS A 81 15.43 7.29 -6.02
CA LYS A 81 14.44 8.28 -5.58
C LYS A 81 13.23 8.32 -6.50
N GLU A 82 13.41 8.20 -7.80
CA GLU A 82 12.32 8.14 -8.77
C GLU A 82 11.42 6.92 -8.51
N LYS A 83 12.01 5.75 -8.30
CA LYS A 83 11.27 4.51 -8.02
C LYS A 83 10.57 4.53 -6.66
N GLU A 84 11.21 5.06 -5.62
CA GLU A 84 10.57 5.28 -4.31
C GLU A 84 9.42 6.29 -4.40
N LYS A 85 9.52 7.31 -5.27
CA LYS A 85 8.42 8.24 -5.54
C LYS A 85 7.27 7.55 -6.27
N GLN A 86 7.57 6.66 -7.23
CA GLN A 86 6.56 5.85 -7.92
C GLN A 86 5.83 4.93 -6.91
N GLU A 87 6.58 4.22 -6.06
CA GLU A 87 6.01 3.37 -5.00
C GLU A 87 5.07 4.14 -4.07
N ARG A 88 5.45 5.34 -3.62
CA ARG A 88 4.59 6.19 -2.76
C ARG A 88 3.28 6.61 -3.43
N ASN A 89 3.27 6.74 -4.75
CA ASN A 89 2.10 7.16 -5.52
C ASN A 89 1.24 5.96 -5.95
N THR A 90 1.80 4.75 -5.94
CA THR A 90 1.11 3.51 -6.29
C THR A 90 0.37 2.98 -5.05
N LYS A 91 -0.91 2.64 -5.22
CA LYS A 91 -1.70 2.04 -4.14
C LYS A 91 -1.22 0.61 -3.88
N SER A 92 -0.98 0.27 -2.62
CA SER A 92 -0.54 -1.08 -2.22
C SER A 92 -1.61 -2.16 -2.43
N TYR A 93 -2.89 -1.77 -2.48
CA TYR A 93 -4.02 -2.67 -2.66
C TYR A 93 -4.97 -2.17 -3.74
N VAL A 94 -5.48 -3.10 -4.53
CA VAL A 94 -6.49 -2.86 -5.56
C VAL A 94 -7.71 -3.75 -5.29
N LYS A 95 -8.91 -3.24 -5.57
CA LYS A 95 -10.14 -4.02 -5.50
C LYS A 95 -10.30 -4.85 -6.76
N VAL A 96 -10.54 -6.15 -6.61
CA VAL A 96 -10.49 -7.08 -7.73
C VAL A 96 -11.54 -8.20 -7.59
N SER A 97 -12.04 -8.70 -8.73
CA SER A 97 -13.00 -9.82 -8.81
C SER A 97 -12.33 -11.02 -9.46
N GLU A 98 -12.47 -12.19 -8.86
CA GLU A 98 -11.93 -13.46 -9.36
C GLU A 98 -12.72 -13.94 -10.57
N VAL A 99 -12.07 -14.00 -11.74
CA VAL A 99 -12.64 -14.69 -12.90
C VAL A 99 -12.55 -16.19 -12.63
N ARG A 100 -13.70 -16.88 -12.72
CA ARG A 100 -13.81 -18.33 -12.50
C ARG A 100 -12.70 -19.10 -13.22
N GLY A 101 -11.79 -19.69 -12.43
CA GLY A 101 -10.85 -20.72 -12.90
C GLY A 101 -9.51 -20.22 -13.46
N THR A 102 -9.25 -18.92 -13.53
CA THR A 102 -7.96 -18.40 -14.06
C THR A 102 -7.07 -17.74 -13.01
N GLY A 103 -7.58 -17.43 -11.81
CA GLY A 103 -6.82 -16.68 -10.80
C GLY A 103 -6.43 -15.27 -11.24
N GLU A 104 -6.95 -14.81 -12.39
CA GLU A 104 -6.79 -13.44 -12.85
C GLU A 104 -7.95 -12.61 -12.34
N HIS A 105 -7.61 -11.47 -11.75
CA HIS A 105 -8.59 -10.61 -11.14
C HIS A 105 -8.76 -9.30 -11.93
N LYS A 106 -9.96 -9.04 -12.47
CA LYS A 106 -10.29 -7.81 -13.22
C LYS A 106 -11.72 -7.39 -12.93
N LYS A 107 -11.99 -6.08 -12.84
CA LYS A 107 -13.35 -5.53 -12.73
C LYS A 107 -14.12 -5.87 -14.02
N ILE A 108 -15.17 -6.68 -13.90
CA ILE A 108 -15.96 -7.14 -15.05
C ILE A 108 -17.08 -6.11 -15.30
N PRO A 109 -17.09 -5.42 -16.47
CA PRO A 109 -18.19 -4.52 -16.82
C PRO A 109 -19.49 -5.31 -16.98
N TYR A 110 -20.65 -4.67 -16.77
CA TYR A 110 -21.96 -5.33 -16.84
C TYR A 110 -22.19 -6.09 -18.16
N ALA A 111 -21.68 -5.56 -19.27
CA ALA A 111 -21.76 -6.20 -20.59
C ALA A 111 -21.09 -7.59 -20.65
N ASP A 112 -20.11 -7.84 -19.76
CA ASP A 112 -19.32 -9.07 -19.71
C ASP A 112 -19.80 -10.03 -18.60
N TRP A 113 -20.91 -9.72 -17.92
CA TRP A 113 -21.52 -10.64 -16.94
C TRP A 113 -22.09 -11.86 -17.67
N ASP A 114 -22.26 -12.99 -16.95
CA ASP A 114 -22.98 -14.14 -17.51
C ASP A 114 -24.41 -13.71 -17.91
N LEU A 115 -24.88 -14.11 -19.09
CA LEU A 115 -26.18 -13.70 -19.64
C LEU A 115 -27.33 -14.05 -18.69
N LYS A 116 -27.20 -15.15 -17.95
CA LYS A 116 -28.14 -15.49 -16.88
C LYS A 116 -28.17 -14.41 -15.79
N ASP A 117 -27.02 -13.99 -15.31
CA ASP A 117 -26.90 -13.01 -14.23
C ASP A 117 -27.28 -11.59 -14.69
N GLN A 118 -27.03 -11.25 -15.97
CA GLN A 118 -27.52 -10.03 -16.61
C GLN A 118 -29.05 -9.95 -16.65
N ILE A 119 -29.75 -11.08 -16.75
CA ILE A 119 -31.22 -11.09 -16.75
C ILE A 119 -31.74 -11.12 -15.31
N VAL A 120 -31.17 -12.00 -14.47
CA VAL A 120 -31.63 -12.23 -13.10
C VAL A 120 -31.48 -10.98 -12.24
N PHE A 121 -30.39 -10.23 -12.37
CA PHE A 121 -30.14 -9.03 -11.55
C PHE A 121 -31.21 -7.93 -11.71
N PRO A 122 -31.44 -7.34 -12.90
CA PRO A 122 -32.46 -6.31 -13.07
C PRO A 122 -33.88 -6.85 -12.85
N PHE A 123 -34.14 -8.11 -13.21
CA PHE A 123 -35.44 -8.74 -12.99
C PHE A 123 -35.77 -8.89 -11.50
N SER A 124 -34.79 -9.29 -10.68
CA SER A 124 -34.96 -9.41 -9.23
C SER A 124 -35.23 -8.04 -8.58
N ILE A 125 -34.54 -6.99 -9.02
CA ILE A 125 -34.77 -5.62 -8.54
C ILE A 125 -36.19 -5.15 -8.91
N ALA A 126 -36.60 -5.36 -10.16
CA ALA A 126 -37.93 -4.97 -10.62
C ALA A 126 -39.04 -5.70 -9.83
N LEU A 127 -38.92 -7.02 -9.66
CA LEU A 127 -39.87 -7.80 -8.86
C LEU A 127 -39.88 -7.37 -7.39
N MET A 128 -38.72 -7.06 -6.81
CA MET A 128 -38.63 -6.59 -5.43
C MET A 128 -39.44 -5.29 -5.25
N VAL A 129 -39.27 -4.32 -6.17
CA VAL A 129 -40.03 -3.06 -6.13
C VAL A 129 -41.53 -3.31 -6.28
N LEU A 130 -41.93 -4.20 -7.19
CA LEU A 130 -43.34 -4.54 -7.40
C LEU A 130 -43.96 -5.21 -6.17
N VAL A 131 -43.29 -6.22 -5.58
CA VAL A 131 -43.80 -6.94 -4.41
C VAL A 131 -43.88 -6.04 -3.19
N LEU A 132 -42.85 -5.22 -2.92
CA LEU A 132 -42.87 -4.30 -1.80
C LEU A 132 -43.90 -3.17 -2.01
N GLY A 133 -44.07 -2.70 -3.24
CA GLY A 133 -45.11 -1.74 -3.60
C GLY A 133 -46.51 -2.30 -3.41
N ALA A 134 -46.76 -3.52 -3.89
CA ALA A 134 -48.02 -4.23 -3.69
C ALA A 134 -48.28 -4.48 -2.20
N GLY A 135 -47.27 -4.91 -1.43
CA GLY A 135 -47.44 -5.12 0.01
C GLY A 135 -47.71 -3.83 0.78
N SER A 136 -47.07 -2.73 0.40
CA SER A 136 -47.39 -1.40 0.95
C SER A 136 -48.82 -1.00 0.62
N ALA A 137 -49.28 -1.25 -0.61
CA ALA A 137 -50.66 -0.99 -1.01
C ALA A 137 -51.67 -1.87 -0.25
N ASN A 138 -51.33 -3.14 0.02
CA ASN A 138 -52.15 -4.06 0.79
C ASN A 138 -52.28 -3.61 2.25
N VAL A 139 -51.17 -3.21 2.90
CA VAL A 139 -51.21 -2.62 4.25
C VAL A 139 -52.06 -1.35 4.27
N TYR A 140 -51.86 -0.46 3.30
CA TYR A 140 -52.63 0.77 3.19
C TYR A 140 -54.13 0.50 3.04
N SER A 141 -54.50 -0.43 2.15
CA SER A 141 -55.88 -0.84 1.93
C SER A 141 -56.51 -1.45 3.18
N ALA A 142 -55.76 -2.28 3.92
CA ALA A 142 -56.23 -2.88 5.16
C ALA A 142 -56.47 -1.83 6.26
N ILE A 143 -55.57 -0.85 6.41
CA ILE A 143 -55.73 0.26 7.36
C ILE A 143 -56.96 1.11 6.99
N MET A 144 -57.13 1.44 5.71
CA MET A 144 -58.27 2.23 5.25
C MET A 144 -59.60 1.49 5.38
N ALA A 145 -59.61 0.16 5.20
CA ALA A 145 -60.80 -0.67 5.35
C ALA A 145 -61.31 -0.75 6.80
N GLN A 146 -60.41 -0.64 7.80
CA GLN A 146 -60.80 -0.63 9.22
C GLN A 146 -61.49 0.67 9.67
N ALA A 147 -61.50 1.71 8.83
CA ALA A 147 -62.25 2.95 9.02
C ALA A 147 -62.08 3.64 10.38
N GLU A 148 -60.93 3.49 11.06
CA GLU A 148 -60.67 4.25 12.28
C GLU A 148 -60.54 5.76 11.96
N PRO A 149 -61.19 6.65 12.73
CA PRO A 149 -61.28 8.07 12.41
C PRO A 149 -59.91 8.77 12.29
N ILE A 150 -58.90 8.26 13.02
CA ILE A 150 -57.53 8.78 12.99
C ILE A 150 -56.90 8.67 11.59
N PHE A 151 -57.19 7.60 10.84
CA PHE A 151 -56.61 7.38 9.51
C PHE A 151 -57.39 8.08 8.40
N LEU A 152 -58.70 8.27 8.59
CA LEU A 152 -59.54 9.04 7.67
C LEU A 152 -59.23 10.54 7.71
N GLU A 153 -58.91 11.06 8.90
CA GLU A 153 -58.51 12.47 9.06
C GLU A 153 -57.06 12.71 8.61
N ASN A 154 -56.15 11.75 8.83
CA ASN A 154 -54.73 11.88 8.52
C ASN A 154 -54.21 10.75 7.62
N HIS A 155 -54.52 10.85 6.32
CA HIS A 155 -54.07 9.90 5.29
C HIS A 155 -52.55 9.70 5.25
N SER A 156 -51.76 10.70 5.64
CA SER A 156 -50.30 10.63 5.69
C SER A 156 -49.81 9.58 6.69
N LEU A 157 -50.52 9.37 7.80
CA LEU A 157 -50.13 8.42 8.84
C LEU A 157 -50.24 6.97 8.33
N ALA A 158 -51.28 6.66 7.56
CA ALA A 158 -51.45 5.37 6.91
C ALA A 158 -50.38 5.09 5.83
N TRP A 159 -49.96 6.12 5.09
CA TRP A 159 -48.82 6.04 4.17
C TRP A 159 -47.51 5.74 4.90
N PHE A 160 -47.24 6.38 6.04
CA PHE A 160 -46.03 6.09 6.81
C PHE A 160 -46.03 4.66 7.39
N LEU A 161 -47.18 4.17 7.85
CA LEU A 161 -47.32 2.79 8.33
C LEU A 161 -47.16 1.76 7.22
N SER A 162 -47.61 2.03 5.99
CA SER A 162 -47.43 1.08 4.89
C SER A 162 -45.97 0.92 4.47
N PHE A 163 -45.15 1.96 4.61
CA PHE A 163 -43.70 1.89 4.40
C PHE A 163 -42.94 1.04 5.44
N LEU A 164 -43.60 0.63 6.53
CA LEU A 164 -42.99 -0.27 7.51
C LEU A 164 -42.65 -1.64 6.91
N LEU A 165 -43.43 -2.11 5.93
CA LEU A 165 -43.19 -3.39 5.26
C LEU A 165 -41.91 -3.37 4.41
N PRO A 166 -41.69 -2.40 3.51
CA PRO A 166 -40.39 -2.19 2.86
C PRO A 166 -39.23 -2.02 3.83
N ALA A 167 -39.42 -1.25 4.91
CA ALA A 167 -38.39 -1.03 5.92
C ALA A 167 -38.01 -2.33 6.64
N GLY A 168 -39.00 -3.17 7.00
CA GLY A 168 -38.79 -4.49 7.59
C GLY A 168 -38.04 -5.43 6.64
N SER A 169 -38.41 -5.44 5.36
CA SER A 169 -37.69 -6.20 4.32
C SER A 169 -36.21 -5.78 4.21
N ALA A 170 -35.93 -4.47 4.23
CA ALA A 170 -34.58 -3.94 4.21
C ALA A 170 -33.78 -4.29 5.48
N ALA A 171 -34.42 -4.25 6.66
CA ALA A 171 -33.77 -4.64 7.91
C ALA A 171 -33.32 -6.11 7.90
N ILE A 172 -34.16 -7.01 7.36
CA ILE A 172 -33.79 -8.43 7.18
C ILE A 172 -32.60 -8.56 6.21
N HIS A 173 -32.55 -7.75 5.16
CA HIS A 173 -31.39 -7.75 4.27
C HIS A 173 -30.10 -7.34 5.00
N PHE A 174 -30.11 -6.20 5.70
CA PHE A 174 -28.93 -5.67 6.41
C PHE A 174 -28.42 -6.59 7.53
N LEU A 175 -29.29 -7.40 8.14
CA LEU A 175 -28.88 -8.38 9.13
C LEU A 175 -27.91 -9.44 8.54
N GLY A 176 -28.03 -9.73 7.24
CA GLY A 176 -27.11 -10.59 6.52
C GLY A 176 -25.71 -9.99 6.36
N ASP A 177 -25.61 -8.67 6.20
CA ASP A 177 -24.33 -7.97 6.02
C ASP A 177 -23.51 -7.92 7.32
N LEU A 178 -24.17 -7.92 8.48
CA LEU A 178 -23.53 -7.93 9.80
C LEU A 178 -22.75 -9.24 10.07
N LEU A 179 -23.02 -10.30 9.32
CA LEU A 179 -22.31 -11.58 9.46
C LEU A 179 -20.92 -11.49 8.82
N GLU A 180 -19.85 -11.68 9.59
CA GLU A 180 -18.47 -11.56 9.08
C GLU A 180 -18.01 -12.76 8.23
N SER A 181 -18.63 -13.94 8.37
CA SER A 181 -18.18 -15.17 7.71
C SER A 181 -18.99 -15.50 6.45
N ASP A 182 -18.31 -15.83 5.35
CA ASP A 182 -18.97 -16.26 4.10
C ASP A 182 -19.85 -17.51 4.29
N ARG A 183 -19.44 -18.41 5.19
CA ARG A 183 -20.21 -19.61 5.52
C ARG A 183 -21.50 -19.27 6.28
N SER A 184 -21.48 -18.28 7.17
CA SER A 184 -22.69 -17.85 7.88
C SER A 184 -23.62 -17.05 6.97
N ARG A 185 -23.06 -16.17 6.10
CA ARG A 185 -23.82 -15.46 5.05
C ARG A 185 -24.54 -16.42 4.11
N HIS A 186 -23.86 -17.47 3.64
CA HIS A 186 -24.47 -18.47 2.76
C HIS A 186 -25.62 -19.24 3.44
N ARG A 187 -25.43 -19.66 4.69
CA ARG A 187 -26.51 -20.31 5.48
C ARG A 187 -27.68 -19.36 5.72
N TYR A 188 -27.39 -18.10 6.04
CA TYR A 188 -28.42 -17.07 6.24
C TYR A 188 -29.29 -16.89 5.00
N MET A 189 -28.66 -16.75 3.82
CA MET A 189 -29.38 -16.66 2.54
C MET A 189 -30.26 -17.88 2.28
N LEU A 190 -29.75 -19.10 2.49
CA LEU A 190 -30.54 -20.32 2.34
C LEU A 190 -31.73 -20.38 3.32
N THR A 191 -31.53 -19.94 4.56
CA THR A 191 -32.60 -19.88 5.56
C THR A 191 -33.70 -18.90 5.16
N ILE A 192 -33.35 -17.69 4.70
CA ILE A 192 -34.35 -16.70 4.25
C ILE A 192 -35.10 -17.21 3.00
N LEU A 193 -34.40 -17.82 2.04
CA LEU A 193 -35.03 -18.44 0.88
C LEU A 193 -35.97 -19.58 1.29
N GLY A 194 -35.55 -20.44 2.22
CA GLY A 194 -36.37 -21.52 2.76
C GLY A 194 -37.61 -21.01 3.49
N LEU A 195 -37.46 -19.99 4.34
CA LEU A 195 -38.58 -19.33 5.04
C LEU A 195 -39.55 -18.69 4.05
N THR A 196 -39.03 -18.04 3.00
CA THR A 196 -39.85 -17.45 1.93
C THR A 196 -40.68 -18.51 1.22
N ALA A 197 -40.06 -19.64 0.86
CA ALA A 197 -40.77 -20.76 0.22
C ALA A 197 -41.86 -21.34 1.13
N MET A 198 -41.59 -21.52 2.43
CA MET A 198 -42.59 -21.97 3.39
C MET A 198 -43.73 -20.95 3.57
N ALA A 199 -43.42 -19.66 3.62
CA ALA A 199 -44.43 -18.60 3.72
C ALA A 199 -45.34 -18.55 2.49
N LEU A 200 -44.78 -18.71 1.28
CA LEU A 200 -45.57 -18.78 0.04
C LEU A 200 -46.45 -20.04 -0.03
N LEU A 201 -45.96 -21.18 0.45
CA LEU A 201 -46.78 -22.40 0.54
C LEU A 201 -47.93 -22.22 1.54
N ALA A 202 -47.65 -21.67 2.72
CA ALA A 202 -48.67 -21.36 3.72
C ALA A 202 -49.71 -20.37 3.18
N TRP A 203 -49.25 -19.31 2.50
CA TRP A 203 -50.12 -18.35 1.83
C TRP A 203 -50.99 -19.02 0.77
N THR A 204 -50.44 -19.92 -0.06
CA THR A 204 -51.20 -20.63 -1.10
C THR A 204 -52.29 -21.51 -0.50
N VAL A 205 -52.00 -22.22 0.59
CA VAL A 205 -52.99 -23.05 1.31
C VAL A 205 -54.09 -22.18 1.89
N LEU A 206 -53.73 -21.09 2.59
CA LEU A 206 -54.72 -20.18 3.17
C LEU A 206 -55.55 -19.48 2.10
N PHE A 207 -54.94 -19.11 0.97
CA PHE A 207 -55.65 -18.54 -0.17
C PHE A 207 -56.70 -19.51 -0.73
N ALA A 208 -56.34 -20.79 -0.92
CA ALA A 208 -57.26 -21.82 -1.38
C ALA A 208 -58.39 -22.13 -0.38
N MET A 209 -58.13 -21.96 0.93
CA MET A 209 -59.14 -22.14 1.98
C MET A 209 -60.12 -20.96 2.05
N ASN A 210 -59.62 -19.72 1.93
CA ASN A 210 -60.46 -18.51 2.00
C ASN A 210 -61.22 -18.27 0.70
N PHE A 211 -60.66 -18.64 -0.45
CA PHE A 211 -61.27 -18.47 -1.75
C PHE A 211 -61.48 -19.84 -2.39
N GLN A 212 -62.68 -20.41 -2.24
CA GLN A 212 -63.07 -21.59 -2.99
C GLN A 212 -63.07 -21.25 -4.49
N ILE A 213 -62.11 -21.80 -5.22
CA ILE A 213 -62.05 -21.71 -6.69
C ILE A 213 -63.24 -22.49 -7.25
N GLY A 214 -64.40 -21.84 -7.39
CA GLY A 214 -65.63 -22.43 -7.93
C GLY A 214 -66.97 -21.93 -7.35
N ALA A 215 -66.99 -21.15 -6.26
CA ALA A 215 -68.23 -20.55 -5.77
C ALA A 215 -68.56 -19.28 -6.59
N VAL A 216 -69.77 -19.22 -7.16
CA VAL A 216 -70.23 -18.19 -8.12
C VAL A 216 -70.50 -16.83 -7.46
N GLU A 217 -70.48 -16.75 -6.13
CA GLU A 217 -70.56 -15.49 -5.39
C GLU A 217 -69.37 -15.39 -4.44
N ILE A 218 -68.50 -14.41 -4.68
CA ILE A 218 -67.56 -13.93 -3.67
C ILE A 218 -68.42 -13.16 -2.68
N ASP A 219 -68.74 -13.79 -1.55
CA ASP A 219 -69.48 -13.17 -0.47
C ASP A 219 -68.58 -12.13 0.23
N PHE A 220 -68.65 -10.89 -0.26
CA PHE A 220 -67.95 -9.75 0.33
C PHE A 220 -68.56 -9.32 1.69
N GLU A 221 -69.76 -9.81 2.04
CA GLU A 221 -70.42 -9.55 3.31
C GLU A 221 -69.83 -10.43 4.43
N ALA A 222 -69.41 -11.67 4.11
CA ALA A 222 -68.70 -12.55 5.03
C ALA A 222 -67.29 -12.05 5.44
N LEU A 223 -66.71 -11.08 4.71
CA LEU A 223 -65.46 -10.42 5.10
C LEU A 223 -65.64 -9.36 6.20
N GLY A 224 -66.89 -8.98 6.52
CA GLY A 224 -67.23 -7.91 7.46
C GLY A 224 -67.78 -8.36 8.82
N GLU A 225 -68.19 -9.62 8.98
CA GLU A 225 -68.76 -10.11 10.26
C GLU A 225 -67.69 -10.66 11.22
N GLU A 226 -67.69 -10.07 12.42
CA GLU A 226 -66.98 -10.35 13.68
C GLU A 226 -65.93 -11.47 13.71
N SER A 227 -64.66 -11.05 13.80
CA SER A 227 -63.54 -11.81 14.40
C SER A 227 -63.19 -13.15 13.77
N ASP A 228 -63.24 -13.26 12.45
CA ASP A 228 -62.73 -14.45 11.79
C ASP A 228 -61.19 -14.50 11.91
N SER A 229 -60.73 -15.27 12.90
CA SER A 229 -59.31 -15.54 13.16
C SER A 229 -58.57 -15.97 11.88
N THR A 230 -59.28 -16.61 10.95
CA THR A 230 -58.75 -17.08 9.66
C THR A 230 -58.33 -15.93 8.74
N ALA A 231 -59.14 -14.87 8.63
CA ALA A 231 -58.85 -13.69 7.82
C ALA A 231 -57.68 -12.87 8.39
N THR A 232 -57.59 -12.80 9.72
CA THR A 232 -56.48 -12.14 10.42
C THR A 232 -55.17 -12.92 10.20
N ILE A 233 -55.20 -14.25 10.32
CA ILE A 233 -54.05 -15.13 10.05
C ILE A 233 -53.64 -15.04 8.58
N PHE A 234 -54.59 -15.01 7.64
CA PHE A 234 -54.32 -14.84 6.21
C PHE A 234 -53.58 -13.53 5.93
N THR A 235 -54.08 -12.42 6.47
CA THR A 235 -53.44 -11.10 6.31
C THR A 235 -52.03 -11.10 6.89
N PHE A 236 -51.83 -11.67 8.08
CA PHE A 236 -50.52 -11.78 8.70
C PHE A 236 -49.53 -12.61 7.86
N VAL A 237 -49.95 -13.78 7.37
CA VAL A 237 -49.12 -14.65 6.53
C VAL A 237 -48.81 -13.98 5.19
N GLN A 238 -49.76 -13.24 4.61
CA GLN A 238 -49.53 -12.48 3.39
C GLN A 238 -48.47 -11.39 3.58
N LEU A 239 -48.59 -10.57 4.62
CA LEU A 239 -47.60 -9.52 4.91
C LEU A 239 -46.21 -10.11 5.19
N LEU A 240 -46.15 -11.24 5.91
CA LEU A 240 -44.91 -11.96 6.16
C LEU A 240 -44.29 -12.50 4.86
N ALA A 241 -45.12 -13.06 3.97
CA ALA A 241 -44.68 -13.58 2.68
C ALA A 241 -44.16 -12.47 1.77
N GLU A 242 -44.85 -11.33 1.68
CA GLU A 242 -44.44 -10.16 0.88
C GLU A 242 -43.12 -9.57 1.40
N MET A 243 -42.97 -9.46 2.72
CA MET A 243 -41.73 -8.99 3.35
C MET A 243 -40.55 -9.95 3.09
N LEU A 244 -40.76 -11.26 3.24
CA LEU A 244 -39.74 -12.28 2.97
C LEU A 244 -39.40 -12.38 1.46
N CYS A 245 -40.38 -12.21 0.58
CA CYS A 245 -40.17 -12.14 -0.87
C CYS A 245 -39.33 -10.92 -1.25
N GLY A 246 -39.61 -9.75 -0.69
CA GLY A 246 -38.78 -8.55 -0.88
C GLY A 246 -37.34 -8.77 -0.44
N SER A 247 -37.14 -9.37 0.74
CA SER A 247 -35.81 -9.62 1.30
C SER A 247 -35.04 -10.71 0.55
N SER A 248 -35.71 -11.77 0.11
CA SER A 248 -35.06 -12.82 -0.70
C SER A 248 -34.65 -12.31 -2.08
N LEU A 249 -35.49 -11.51 -2.75
CA LEU A 249 -35.15 -10.88 -4.03
C LEU A 249 -33.98 -9.90 -3.89
N SER A 250 -33.92 -9.12 -2.80
CA SER A 250 -32.79 -8.23 -2.53
C SER A 250 -31.51 -9.01 -2.26
N LEU A 251 -31.57 -10.12 -1.53
CA LEU A 251 -30.42 -11.01 -1.30
C LEU A 251 -29.91 -11.65 -2.59
N VAL A 252 -30.81 -12.06 -3.49
CA VAL A 252 -30.43 -12.58 -4.82
C VAL A 252 -29.74 -11.49 -5.65
N ALA A 253 -30.30 -10.28 -5.69
CA ALA A 253 -29.69 -9.16 -6.40
C ALA A 253 -28.31 -8.81 -5.84
N ALA A 254 -28.16 -8.75 -4.51
CA ALA A 254 -26.90 -8.50 -3.83
C ALA A 254 -25.88 -9.62 -4.08
N HIS A 255 -26.31 -10.89 -4.08
CA HIS A 255 -25.43 -12.02 -4.39
C HIS A 255 -24.91 -11.98 -5.83
N VAL A 256 -25.80 -11.71 -6.80
CA VAL A 256 -25.40 -11.58 -8.21
C VAL A 256 -24.45 -10.39 -8.37
N HIS A 257 -24.79 -9.23 -7.81
CA HIS A 257 -23.93 -8.06 -7.83
C HIS A 257 -22.56 -8.36 -7.19
N GLY A 258 -22.54 -8.99 -6.01
CA GLY A 258 -21.34 -9.36 -5.26
C GLY A 258 -20.36 -10.27 -6.02
N ARG A 259 -20.85 -11.13 -6.92
CA ARG A 259 -19.98 -11.95 -7.79
C ARG A 259 -19.14 -11.13 -8.75
N TYR A 260 -19.66 -9.98 -9.20
CA TYR A 260 -19.01 -9.13 -10.20
C TYR A 260 -18.46 -7.82 -9.62
N SER A 261 -19.00 -7.37 -8.48
CA SER A 261 -18.48 -6.26 -7.71
C SER A 261 -17.36 -6.78 -6.81
N GLY A 262 -16.13 -6.80 -7.34
CA GLY A 262 -14.95 -7.25 -6.61
C GLY A 262 -14.76 -6.55 -5.27
N GLU A 263 -15.25 -7.16 -4.19
CA GLU A 263 -15.01 -6.72 -2.81
C GLU A 263 -13.72 -7.30 -2.23
N SER A 264 -13.06 -8.24 -2.93
CA SER A 264 -11.75 -8.74 -2.50
C SER A 264 -10.66 -7.71 -2.77
N THR A 265 -9.99 -7.27 -1.70
CA THR A 265 -8.77 -6.47 -1.78
C THR A 265 -7.58 -7.40 -2.00
N MET A 266 -6.90 -7.26 -3.13
CA MET A 266 -5.64 -7.97 -3.41
C MET A 266 -4.48 -6.97 -3.35
N ARG A 267 -3.29 -7.45 -2.99
CA ARG A 267 -2.05 -6.67 -3.10
C ARG A 267 -1.80 -6.33 -4.57
N ASN A 268 -1.45 -5.07 -4.84
CA ASN A 268 -1.23 -4.60 -6.20
C ASN A 268 0.04 -5.25 -6.79
N PRO A 269 -0.05 -6.01 -7.89
CA PRO A 269 1.15 -6.61 -8.51
C PRO A 269 2.17 -5.55 -8.96
N GLU A 270 1.72 -4.35 -9.35
CA GLU A 270 2.62 -3.24 -9.69
C GLU A 270 3.41 -2.74 -8.45
N SER A 271 2.78 -2.78 -7.27
CA SER A 271 3.46 -2.45 -6.01
C SER A 271 4.50 -3.52 -5.65
N ASP A 272 4.19 -4.80 -5.86
CA ASP A 272 5.12 -5.90 -5.61
C ASP A 272 6.33 -5.86 -6.55
N GLU A 273 6.12 -5.52 -7.82
CA GLU A 273 7.18 -5.33 -8.79
C GLU A 273 8.06 -4.14 -8.43
N LEU A 274 7.47 -3.00 -8.06
CA LEU A 274 8.20 -1.81 -7.59
C LEU A 274 9.04 -2.11 -6.34
N GLU A 275 8.52 -2.84 -5.36
CA GLU A 275 9.28 -3.24 -4.16
C GLU A 275 10.52 -4.08 -4.52
N ARG A 276 10.37 -5.03 -5.47
CA ARG A 276 11.50 -5.85 -5.95
C ARG A 276 12.53 -5.00 -6.66
N GLU A 277 12.10 -4.10 -7.55
CA GLU A 277 13.00 -3.19 -8.26
C GLU A 277 13.76 -2.26 -7.30
N ILE A 278 13.07 -1.70 -6.30
CA ILE A 278 13.68 -0.84 -5.28
C ILE A 278 14.73 -1.62 -4.50
N LYS A 279 14.44 -2.86 -4.11
CA LYS A 279 15.40 -3.70 -3.39
C LYS A 279 16.67 -3.96 -4.20
N VAL A 280 16.52 -4.29 -5.49
CA VAL A 280 17.67 -4.48 -6.41
C VAL A 280 18.46 -3.18 -6.56
N ARG A 281 17.79 -2.05 -6.76
CA ARG A 281 18.45 -0.75 -6.92
C ARG A 281 19.14 -0.25 -5.66
N LYS A 282 18.58 -0.52 -4.48
CA LYS A 282 19.23 -0.24 -3.18
C LYS A 282 20.55 -1.00 -3.06
N ALA A 283 20.55 -2.29 -3.37
CA ALA A 283 21.77 -3.09 -3.36
C ALA A 283 22.82 -2.57 -4.35
N LEU A 284 22.40 -2.15 -5.56
CA LEU A 284 23.30 -1.54 -6.54
C LEU A 284 23.88 -0.20 -6.05
N HIS A 285 23.06 0.65 -5.43
CA HIS A 285 23.52 1.93 -4.88
C HIS A 285 24.52 1.73 -3.75
N GLU A 286 24.25 0.79 -2.84
CA GLU A 286 25.13 0.46 -1.72
C GLU A 286 26.47 -0.13 -2.19
N ALA A 287 26.44 -0.97 -3.24
CA ALA A 287 27.64 -1.52 -3.88
C ALA A 287 28.56 -0.44 -4.49
N VAL A 288 28.00 0.71 -4.90
CA VAL A 288 28.79 1.87 -5.37
C VAL A 288 29.26 2.73 -4.20
N HIS A 289 28.49 2.79 -3.12
CA HIS A 289 28.77 3.67 -1.98
C HIS A 289 29.98 3.21 -1.14
N GLU A 290 30.19 1.91 -0.97
CA GLU A 290 31.33 1.39 -0.19
C GLU A 290 32.69 1.71 -0.83
N PRO A 291 32.95 1.40 -2.12
CA PRO A 291 34.20 1.78 -2.79
C PRO A 291 34.43 3.30 -2.79
N ARG A 292 33.35 4.07 -3.00
CA ARG A 292 33.39 5.53 -2.97
C ARG A 292 33.90 6.06 -1.65
N LYS A 293 33.40 5.53 -0.53
CA LYS A 293 33.83 5.92 0.81
C LYS A 293 35.32 5.62 1.06
N GLY A 294 35.81 4.48 0.57
CA GLY A 294 37.23 4.11 0.65
C GLY A 294 38.12 5.10 -0.10
N LEU A 295 37.82 5.37 -1.36
CA LEU A 295 38.62 6.27 -2.21
C LEU A 295 38.57 7.73 -1.75
N TRP A 296 37.40 8.21 -1.31
CA TRP A 296 37.28 9.53 -0.69
C TRP A 296 38.07 9.62 0.61
N GLY A 297 38.06 8.57 1.43
CA GLY A 297 38.88 8.48 2.63
C GLY A 297 40.37 8.62 2.29
N ARG A 298 40.85 7.88 1.29
CA ARG A 298 42.24 7.94 0.83
C ARG A 298 42.62 9.32 0.28
N ARG A 299 41.74 9.92 -0.53
CA ARG A 299 41.93 11.28 -1.07
C ARG A 299 42.09 12.34 0.02
N ILE A 300 41.42 12.17 1.17
CA ILE A 300 41.57 13.07 2.33
C ILE A 300 42.85 12.76 3.12
N GLN A 301 43.28 11.50 3.18
CA GLN A 301 44.49 11.08 3.90
C GLN A 301 45.77 11.64 3.28
N ILE A 302 45.92 11.63 1.96
CA ILE A 302 47.18 12.03 1.30
C ILE A 302 47.60 13.48 1.63
N PRO A 303 46.70 14.49 1.56
CA PRO A 303 47.04 15.84 2.02
C PRO A 303 47.42 15.91 3.50
N ALA A 304 46.80 15.09 4.37
CA ALA A 304 47.17 15.04 5.78
C ALA A 304 48.57 14.43 5.97
N MET A 305 48.90 13.37 5.22
CA MET A 305 50.24 12.75 5.21
C MET A 305 51.30 13.74 4.72
N ARG A 306 50.97 14.57 3.73
CA ARG A 306 51.84 15.64 3.24
C ARG A 306 52.23 16.62 4.35
N GLU A 307 51.26 17.10 5.12
CA GLU A 307 51.52 18.05 6.23
C GLU A 307 52.34 17.43 7.35
N VAL A 308 52.11 16.14 7.65
CA VAL A 308 52.93 15.38 8.60
C VAL A 308 54.38 15.28 8.08
N HIS A 309 54.57 14.90 6.82
CA HIS A 309 55.89 14.76 6.21
C HIS A 309 56.68 16.08 6.22
N ILE A 310 56.04 17.20 5.85
CA ILE A 310 56.67 18.53 5.90
C ILE A 310 57.11 18.86 7.33
N SER A 311 56.25 18.59 8.32
CA SER A 311 56.54 18.84 9.73
C SER A 311 57.71 17.99 10.23
N GLU A 312 57.78 16.72 9.83
CA GLU A 312 58.88 15.80 10.15
C GLU A 312 60.22 16.29 9.57
N GLN A 313 60.24 16.72 8.30
CA GLN A 313 61.45 17.22 7.65
C GLN A 313 61.95 18.53 8.28
N VAL A 314 61.04 19.43 8.64
CA VAL A 314 61.40 20.67 9.36
C VAL A 314 61.96 20.36 10.75
N ALA A 315 61.32 19.45 11.50
CA ALA A 315 61.80 19.06 12.81
C ALA A 315 63.19 18.40 12.73
N LEU A 316 63.40 17.55 11.72
CA LEU A 316 64.68 16.91 11.44
C LEU A 316 65.77 17.94 11.11
N TYR A 317 65.47 18.91 10.25
CA TYR A 317 66.38 20.02 9.94
C TYR A 317 66.78 20.79 11.20
N LEU A 318 65.81 21.22 12.01
CA LEU A 318 66.08 21.98 13.23
C LEU A 318 66.93 21.20 14.24
N ALA A 319 66.66 19.90 14.37
CA ALA A 319 67.44 19.02 15.25
C ALA A 319 68.89 18.84 14.76
N MET A 320 69.09 18.66 13.44
CA MET A 320 70.43 18.54 12.86
C MET A 320 71.19 19.86 12.91
N ARG A 321 70.52 21.00 12.65
CA ARG A 321 71.15 22.32 12.70
C ARG A 321 71.62 22.67 14.10
N ARG A 322 70.80 22.43 15.12
CA ARG A 322 71.19 22.63 16.52
C ARG A 322 72.45 21.84 16.87
N ARG A 323 72.53 20.57 16.48
CA ARG A 323 73.74 19.74 16.70
C ARG A 323 74.94 20.28 15.93
N PHE A 324 74.74 20.75 14.70
CA PHE A 324 75.80 21.34 13.89
C PHE A 324 76.36 22.60 14.58
N ASP A 325 75.50 23.52 15.01
CA ASP A 325 75.87 24.74 15.73
C ASP A 325 76.58 24.42 17.07
N ASP A 326 76.13 23.40 17.81
CA ASP A 326 76.76 22.95 19.06
C ASP A 326 78.15 22.31 18.83
N SER A 327 78.38 21.67 17.67
CA SER A 327 79.61 20.94 17.34
C SER A 327 80.65 21.76 16.59
N SER A 328 80.25 22.88 16.00
CA SER A 328 81.11 23.78 15.23
C SER A 328 81.06 25.17 15.87
N PRO A 329 81.76 25.39 17.00
CA PRO A 329 81.87 26.72 17.58
C PRO A 329 82.67 27.58 16.59
N LEU A 330 81.98 28.50 15.92
CA LEU A 330 82.61 29.62 15.24
C LEU A 330 83.32 30.52 16.25
#